data_AF-X0WNT5-F1
#
_entry.id   AF-X0WNT5-F1
#
_cell.length_a   1.000
_cell.length_b   1.000
_cell.length_c   1.000
_cell.angle_alpha   90.00
_cell.angle_beta   90.00
_cell.angle_gamma   90.00
#
_symmetry.space_group_name_H-M   'P 1'
#
loop_
_entity.id
_entity.type
_entity.pdbx_description
1 polymer ?
#
loop_
_entity_poly.entity_id
_entity_poly.type
_entity_poly.pdbx_seq_one_letter_code
_entity_poly.pdbx_strand_id
1 'polypeptide(L)' 'DERFGLGIDFSDINEDVAKQNEKIAQLRTRSPEVDSYVQRLESNLTLTEEESERLVREVEEFLGGKD' A
#
# COMPACT_ATOMS: atom_id res chain seq x y z
N ASP A 1 -15.61 -14.18 6.72
CA ASP A 1 -15.81 -15.62 6.92
C ASP A 1 -17.28 -16.09 6.82
N GLU A 2 -18.28 -15.22 7.08
CA GLU A 2 -19.70 -15.62 7.06
C GLU A 2 -20.36 -15.84 5.68
N ARG A 3 -19.68 -15.57 4.55
CA ARG A 3 -20.37 -15.60 3.24
C ARG A 3 -20.53 -16.99 2.62
N PHE A 4 -19.67 -17.96 2.98
CA PHE A 4 -19.71 -19.32 2.42
C PHE A 4 -19.53 -20.46 3.44
N GLY A 5 -19.20 -20.17 4.72
CA GLY A 5 -19.14 -21.19 5.78
C GLY A 5 -18.18 -22.35 5.51
N LEU A 6 -17.11 -22.10 4.74
CA LEU A 6 -16.19 -23.15 4.26
C LEU A 6 -15.17 -23.60 5.30
N GLY A 7 -15.14 -22.98 6.49
CA GLY A 7 -14.18 -23.31 7.55
C GLY A 7 -12.71 -23.18 7.10
N ILE A 8 -12.45 -22.28 6.14
CA ILE A 8 -11.11 -22.04 5.62
C ILE A 8 -10.42 -21.06 6.57
N ASP A 9 -9.28 -21.48 7.09
CA ASP A 9 -8.41 -20.59 7.84
C ASP A 9 -7.67 -19.65 6.87
N PHE A 10 -7.83 -18.34 7.08
CA PHE A 10 -7.16 -17.27 6.33
C PHE A 10 -6.16 -16.50 7.21
N SER A 11 -5.76 -17.06 8.35
CA SER A 11 -4.88 -16.39 9.31
C SER A 11 -3.53 -16.02 8.71
N ASP A 12 -3.00 -16.85 7.80
CA ASP A 12 -1.80 -16.60 7.00
C ASP A 12 -1.94 -15.35 6.12
N ILE A 13 -3.05 -15.24 5.38
CA ILE A 13 -3.33 -14.06 4.54
C ILE A 13 -3.50 -12.81 5.40
N ASN A 14 -4.17 -12.93 6.55
CA ASN A 14 -4.33 -11.82 7.48
C ASN A 14 -2.98 -11.33 8.02
N GLU A 15 -2.06 -12.25 8.32
CA GLU A 15 -0.71 -11.91 8.76
C GLU A 15 0.07 -11.19 7.65
N ASP A 16 -0.03 -11.66 6.41
CA ASP A 16 0.63 -11.02 5.26
C ASP A 16 0.06 -9.63 4.96
N VAL A 17 -1.25 -9.45 5.09
CA VAL A 17 -1.90 -8.13 5.01
C VAL A 17 -1.38 -7.21 6.10
N ALA A 18 -1.25 -7.69 7.34
CA ALA A 18 -0.73 -6.89 8.45
C ALA A 18 0.71 -6.44 8.20
N LYS A 19 1.58 -7.35 7.73
CA LYS A 19 2.97 -7.04 7.36
C LYS A 19 3.06 -6.01 6.23
N GLN A 20 2.20 -6.11 5.21
CA GLN A 20 2.16 -5.14 4.12
C GLN A 20 1.68 -3.77 4.59
N ASN A 21 0.64 -3.71 5.44
CA ASN A 21 0.17 -2.45 6.01
C ASN A 21 1.25 -1.75 6.83
N GLU A 22 2.05 -2.51 7.59
CA GLU A 22 3.18 -1.96 8.32
C GLU A 22 4.24 -1.36 7.37
N LYS A 23 4.59 -2.08 6.29
CA LYS A 23 5.52 -1.55 5.27
C LYS A 23 5.00 -0.24 4.67
N ILE A 24 3.72 -0.16 4.30
CA ILE A 24 3.13 1.06 3.76
C ILE A 24 3.17 2.21 4.76
N ALA A 25 2.87 1.95 6.04
CA ALA A 25 2.96 2.97 7.09
C ALA A 25 4.39 3.49 7.27
N GLN A 26 5.38 2.60 7.19
CA GLN A 26 6.80 2.99 7.21
C GLN A 26 7.18 3.85 6.00
N LEU A 27 6.70 3.50 4.80
CA LEU A 27 6.95 4.29 3.58
C LEU A 27 6.40 5.71 3.71
N ARG A 28 5.13 5.85 4.14
CA ARG A 28 4.50 7.17 4.37
C ARG A 28 5.26 8.00 5.40
N THR A 29 5.81 7.35 6.43
CA THR A 29 6.63 8.04 7.43
C THR A 29 7.98 8.50 6.88
N ARG A 30 8.59 7.72 5.99
CA ARG A 30 9.93 8.00 5.43
C ARG A 30 9.91 8.99 4.28
N SER A 31 8.86 9.00 3.47
CA SER A 31 8.68 9.89 2.32
C SER A 31 7.41 10.74 2.51
N PRO A 32 7.55 11.98 3.05
CA PRO A 32 6.43 12.92 3.16
C PRO A 32 5.78 13.25 1.81
N GLU A 33 6.53 13.11 0.72
CA GLU A 33 6.03 13.26 -0.64
C GLU A 33 5.05 12.13 -1.00
N VAL A 34 5.41 10.87 -0.74
CA VAL A 34 4.50 9.73 -0.90
C VAL A 34 3.27 9.87 -0.01
N ASP A 35 3.43 10.27 1.26
CA ASP A 35 2.29 10.50 2.15
C ASP A 35 1.33 11.55 1.60
N SER A 36 1.85 12.68 1.11
CA SER A 36 1.06 13.74 0.47
C SER A 36 0.30 13.25 -0.76
N TYR A 37 0.94 12.48 -1.64
CA TYR A 37 0.28 11.91 -2.81
C TYR A 37 -0.84 10.95 -2.41
N VAL A 38 -0.62 10.10 -1.40
CA VAL A 38 -1.63 9.16 -0.95
C VAL A 38 -2.79 9.87 -0.24
N GLN A 39 -2.54 10.89 0.60
CA GLN A 39 -3.59 11.69 1.22
C GLN A 39 -4.48 12.39 0.19
N ARG A 40 -3.90 12.86 -0.92
CA ARG A 40 -4.65 13.44 -2.04
C ARG A 40 -5.57 12.39 -2.67
N LEU A 41 -5.04 11.21 -2.97
CA LEU A 41 -5.83 10.10 -3.52
C LEU A 41 -6.95 9.65 -2.56
N GLU A 42 -6.68 9.55 -1.26
CA GLU A 42 -7.66 9.25 -0.21
C GLU A 42 -8.76 10.33 -0.11
N SER A 43 -8.42 11.57 -0.47
CA SER A 43 -9.35 12.71 -0.53
C SER A 43 -10.06 12.84 -1.90
N ASN A 44 -9.96 11.83 -2.77
CA ASN A 44 -10.50 11.82 -4.13
C ASN A 44 -9.92 12.92 -5.05
N LEU A 45 -8.73 13.42 -4.74
CA LEU A 45 -7.99 14.34 -5.60
C LEU A 45 -7.13 13.53 -6.57
N THR A 46 -6.98 14.05 -7.79
CA THR A 46 -6.13 13.42 -8.80
C THR A 46 -4.66 13.83 -8.58
N LEU A 47 -3.76 12.95 -9.01
CA LEU A 47 -2.36 13.27 -9.22
C LEU A 47 -2.15 13.60 -10.70
N THR A 48 -1.10 14.35 -11.02
CA THR A 48 -0.63 14.43 -12.41
C THR A 48 -0.03 13.10 -12.83
N GLU A 49 0.26 12.95 -14.12
CA GLU A 49 0.94 11.77 -14.64
C GLU A 49 2.33 11.61 -13.99
N GLU A 50 3.10 12.69 -13.90
CA GLU A 50 4.44 12.67 -13.30
C GLU A 50 4.41 12.36 -11.80
N GLU A 51 3.43 12.91 -11.08
CA GLU A 51 3.22 12.61 -9.65
C GLU A 51 2.82 11.13 -9.46
N SER A 52 2.00 10.60 -10.35
CA SER A 52 1.58 9.18 -10.31
C SER A 52 2.75 8.24 -10.61
N GLU A 53 3.54 8.54 -11.66
CA GLU A 53 4.75 7.76 -12.00
C GLU A 53 5.76 7.77 -10.85
N ARG A 54 5.92 8.92 -10.18
CA ARG A 54 6.83 9.05 -9.04
C ARG A 54 6.34 8.27 -7.83
N LEU A 55 5.04 8.34 -7.52
CA LEU A 55 4.43 7.54 -6.46
C LEU A 55 4.64 6.04 -6.71
N VAL A 56 4.37 5.57 -7.93
CA VAL A 56 4.57 4.14 -8.30
C VAL A 56 6.01 3.73 -8.10
N ARG A 57 6.96 4.53 -8.61
CA ARG A 57 8.40 4.22 -8.49
C ARG A 57 8.88 4.13 -7.05
N GLU A 58 8.52 5.09 -6.20
CA GLU A 58 8.93 5.05 -4.79
C GLU A 58 8.31 3.88 -4.03
N VAL A 59 7.06 3.52 -4.34
CA VAL A 59 6.41 2.33 -3.77
C VAL A 59 7.10 1.05 -4.24
N GLU A 60 7.41 0.92 -5.53
CA GLU A 60 8.13 -0.24 -6.09
C GLU A 60 9.54 -0.39 -5.51
N GLU A 61 10.31 0.70 -5.44
CA GLU A 61 11.65 0.72 -4.86
C GLU A 61 11.62 0.31 -3.38
N PHE A 62 10.63 0.78 -2.63
CA PHE A 62 10.50 0.47 -1.20
C PHE A 62 10.02 -0.97 -0.94
N LEU A 63 9.07 -1.46 -1.74
CA LEU A 63 8.52 -2.81 -1.58
C LEU A 63 9.43 -3.90 -2.18
N GLY A 64 10.47 -3.52 -2.91
CA GLY A 64 11.52 -4.41 -3.38
C GLY A 64 11.39 -4.75 -4.86
N GLY A 65 11.56 -3.76 -5.73
CA GLY A 65 11.80 -3.97 -7.15
C GLY A 65 13.16 -4.63 -7.43
N LYS A 66 13.25 -5.95 -7.17
CA LYS A 66 13.99 -7.03 -7.88
C LYS A 66 14.43 -8.14 -6.92
N ASP A 67 13.72 -9.26 -6.98
CA ASP A 67 14.35 -10.51 -7.42
C ASP A 67 14.12 -10.65 -8.93
#